data_AF-X0YS17-F1
#
_entry.id   AF-X0YS17-F1
#
_cell.length_a   1.000
_cell.length_b   1.000
_cell.length_c   1.000
_cell.angle_alpha   90.00
_cell.angle_beta   90.00
_cell.angle_gamma   90.00
#
_symmetry.space_group_name_H-M   'P 1'
#
loop_
_entity.id
_entity.type
_entity.pdbx_description
1 polymer ?
#
loop_
_entity_poly.entity_id
_entity_poly.type
_entity_poly.pdbx_seq_one_letter_code
_entity_poly.pdbx_strand_id
1 'polypeptide(L)' 'MLQLSETFPTLDCPQCIATPKMVQVGQHPRIKLLAYSEVEEVSGYVGNFKVKIRRKASFVNWDKCTGCGLCMENVRES' A
#
# COMPACT_ATOMS: atom_id res chain seq x y z
N MET A 1 6.80 -4.01 -10.07
CA MET A 1 8.15 -3.41 -10.03
C MET A 1 8.97 -3.95 -8.87
N LEU A 2 8.49 -3.87 -7.62
CA LEU A 2 9.23 -4.31 -6.43
C LEU A 2 9.56 -5.82 -6.36
N GLN A 3 8.94 -6.62 -7.22
CA GLN A 3 9.21 -8.06 -7.36
C GLN A 3 10.37 -8.36 -8.32
N LEU A 4 10.86 -7.36 -9.05
CA LEU A 4 11.96 -7.52 -10.00
C LEU A 4 13.31 -7.55 -9.25
N SER A 5 14.32 -8.19 -9.85
CA SER A 5 15.70 -8.15 -9.38
C SER A 5 16.42 -6.89 -9.84
N GLU A 6 16.23 -6.50 -11.10
CA GLU A 6 16.90 -5.38 -11.77
C GLU A 6 15.94 -4.70 -12.76
N THR A 7 16.16 -3.43 -13.07
CA THR A 7 15.41 -2.71 -14.11
C THR A 7 16.27 -2.37 -15.31
N PHE A 8 15.92 -2.90 -16.49
CA PHE A 8 16.46 -2.44 -17.77
C PHE A 8 16.05 -0.98 -18.04
N PRO A 9 16.91 -0.11 -18.62
CA PRO A 9 18.22 -0.37 -19.22
C PRO A 9 19.42 -0.19 -18.28
N THR A 10 19.23 0.48 -17.13
CA THR A 10 20.32 0.87 -16.23
C THR A 10 20.79 -0.26 -15.33
N LEU A 11 20.02 -1.34 -15.22
CA LEU A 11 20.26 -2.47 -14.32
C LEU A 11 20.29 -2.07 -12.84
N ASP A 12 19.63 -0.97 -12.50
CA ASP A 12 19.48 -0.54 -11.12
C ASP A 12 18.59 -1.49 -10.32
N CYS A 13 18.85 -1.58 -9.02
CA CYS A 13 17.97 -2.25 -8.07
C CYS A 13 16.59 -1.56 -8.03
N PRO A 14 15.48 -2.27 -8.34
CA PRO A 14 14.14 -1.68 -8.41
C PRO A 14 13.68 -1.08 -7.07
N GLN A 15 14.13 -1.66 -5.96
CA GLN A 15 13.83 -1.22 -4.61
C GLN A 15 14.47 0.13 -4.33
N CYS A 16 15.67 0.39 -4.85
CA CYS A 16 16.37 1.68 -4.69
C CYS A 16 15.59 2.83 -5.35
N ILE A 17 14.87 2.56 -6.43
CA ILE A 17 14.12 3.59 -7.16
C ILE A 17 12.64 3.67 -6.77
N ALA A 18 12.01 2.56 -6.41
CA ALA A 18 10.58 2.52 -6.07
C ALA A 18 10.30 2.88 -4.61
N THR A 19 11.13 2.41 -3.67
CA THR A 19 10.95 2.66 -2.23
C THR A 19 10.88 4.15 -1.88
N PRO A 20 11.76 5.05 -2.38
CA PRO A 20 11.65 6.48 -2.05
C PRO A 20 10.31 7.07 -2.51
N LYS A 21 9.79 6.65 -3.67
CA LYS A 21 8.48 7.11 -4.15
C LYS A 21 7.33 6.60 -3.27
N MET A 22 7.39 5.35 -2.81
CA MET A 22 6.40 4.81 -1.88
C MET A 22 6.37 5.56 -0.56
N VAL A 23 7.55 5.87 0.00
CA VAL A 23 7.67 6.64 1.25
C VAL A 23 7.11 8.06 1.06
N GLN A 24 7.46 8.72 -0.04
CA GLN A 24 6.94 10.06 -0.36
C GLN A 24 5.41 10.08 -0.45
N VAL A 25 4.80 9.12 -1.14
CA VAL A 25 3.34 9.02 -1.27
C VAL A 25 2.68 8.74 0.09
N GLY A 26 3.29 7.89 0.92
CA GLY A 26 2.78 7.58 2.25
C GLY A 26 2.79 8.76 3.23
N GLN A 27 3.71 9.72 3.05
CA GLN A 27 3.87 10.89 3.92
C GLN A 27 3.28 12.19 3.35
N HIS A 28 2.75 12.16 2.11
CA HIS A 28 2.34 13.38 1.44
C HIS A 28 0.99 13.91 1.97
N PRO A 29 0.90 15.19 2.40
CA PRO A 29 -0.29 15.72 3.10
C PRO A 29 -1.55 15.83 2.23
N ARG A 30 -1.40 15.89 0.91
CA ARG A 30 -2.52 15.96 -0.04
C ARG A 30 -2.94 14.61 -0.62
N ILE A 31 -2.32 13.52 -0.18
CA ILE A 31 -2.63 12.18 -0.68
C ILE A 31 -3.15 11.34 0.49
N LYS A 32 -4.36 10.80 0.33
CA LYS A 32 -4.91 9.83 1.27
C LYS A 32 -4.67 8.42 0.74
N LEU A 33 -3.67 7.73 1.30
CA LEU A 33 -3.35 6.35 0.92
C LEU A 33 -4.35 5.38 1.57
N LEU A 34 -5.09 4.63 0.75
CA LEU A 34 -6.01 3.59 1.20
C LEU A 34 -5.45 2.22 0.79
N ALA A 35 -4.44 1.74 1.52
CA ALA A 35 -3.86 0.42 1.31
C ALA A 35 -4.86 -0.70 1.63
N TYR A 36 -4.71 -1.86 0.97
CA TYR A 36 -5.59 -3.02 1.13
C TYR A 36 -7.08 -2.69 0.95
N SER A 37 -7.36 -1.80 0.00
CA SER A 37 -8.71 -1.32 -0.32
C SER A 37 -8.98 -1.49 -1.81
N GLU A 38 -10.24 -1.71 -2.16
CA GLU A 38 -10.70 -1.88 -3.53
C GLU A 38 -11.86 -0.93 -3.82
N VAL A 39 -11.98 -0.51 -5.08
CA VAL A 39 -13.12 0.30 -5.54
C VAL A 39 -14.27 -0.65 -5.82
N GLU A 40 -15.40 -0.45 -5.14
CA GLU A 40 -16.62 -1.25 -5.36
C GLU A 40 -17.52 -0.66 -6.43
N GLU A 41 -17.65 0.66 -6.43
CA GLU A 41 -18.61 1.35 -7.28
C GLU A 41 -18.11 2.75 -7.63
N VAL A 42 -18.30 3.14 -8.88
CA VAL A 42 -18.05 4.49 -9.37
C VAL A 42 -19.34 4.98 -10.02
N SER A 43 -19.89 6.07 -9.51
CA SER A 43 -21.07 6.74 -10.06
C SER A 43 -20.79 8.21 -10.33
N GLY A 44 -21.67 8.85 -11.10
CA GLY A 44 -21.56 10.25 -11.49
C GLY A 44 -21.08 10.43 -12.93
N TYR A 45 -20.51 11.61 -13.20
CA TYR A 45 -20.10 12.03 -14.54
C TYR A 45 -18.81 12.84 -14.46
N VAL A 46 -18.22 13.18 -15.61
CA VAL A 46 -16.94 13.90 -15.70
C VAL A 46 -16.95 15.16 -14.82
N GLY A 47 -16.05 15.20 -13.84
CA GLY A 47 -15.90 16.31 -12.88
C GLY A 47 -16.61 16.10 -11.53
N ASN A 48 -17.62 15.23 -11.46
CA ASN A 48 -18.38 14.92 -10.24
C ASN A 48 -18.52 13.40 -10.06
N PHE A 49 -17.43 12.74 -9.69
CA PHE A 49 -17.42 11.32 -9.40
C PHE A 49 -17.71 11.06 -7.91
N LYS A 50 -18.59 10.08 -7.66
CA LYS A 50 -18.79 9.50 -6.34
C LYS A 50 -18.29 8.07 -6.37
N VAL A 51 -17.23 7.81 -5.60
CA VAL A 51 -16.56 6.50 -5.57
C VAL A 51 -16.76 5.85 -4.22
N LYS A 52 -17.24 4.61 -4.21
CA LYS A 52 -17.31 3.78 -3.02
C LYS A 52 -16.08 2.89 -2.94
N ILE A 53 -15.32 3.03 -1.86
CA ILE A 53 -14.08 2.28 -1.63
C ILE A 53 -14.28 1.37 -0.42
N ARG A 54 -14.08 0.07 -0.60
CA ARG A 54 -14.08 -0.91 0.49
C ARG A 54 -12.66 -1.13 0.97
N ARG A 55 -12.41 -0.79 2.23
CA ARG A 55 -11.19 -1.16 2.95
C ARG A 55 -11.37 -2.55 3.54
N LYS A 56 -10.53 -3.51 3.15
CA LYS A 56 -10.62 -4.88 3.66
C LYS A 56 -10.20 -4.93 5.13
N ALA A 57 -10.87 -5.76 5.91
CA ALA A 57 -10.51 -6.00 7.30
C ALA A 57 -9.16 -6.71 7.35
N SER A 58 -8.19 -6.07 7.99
CA SER A 58 -6.83 -6.60 8.18
C SER A 58 -6.68 -7.27 9.54
N PHE A 59 -7.74 -7.28 10.36
CA PHE A 59 -7.77 -7.83 11.72
C PHE A 59 -6.68 -7.29 12.66
N VAL A 60 -6.05 -6.17 12.28
CA VAL A 60 -5.02 -5.45 13.05
C VAL A 60 -5.40 -3.97 13.08
N ASN A 61 -5.17 -3.33 14.23
CA ASN A 61 -5.31 -1.88 14.34
C ASN A 61 -4.06 -1.20 13.78
N TRP A 62 -4.19 -0.59 12.59
CA TRP A 62 -3.07 0.07 11.90
C TRP A 62 -2.49 1.25 12.67
N ASP A 63 -3.28 1.96 13.47
CA ASP A 63 -2.80 3.12 14.24
C ASP A 63 -1.91 2.70 15.43
N LYS A 64 -2.09 1.47 15.91
CA LYS A 64 -1.30 0.88 17.00
C LYS A 64 -0.20 -0.07 16.51
N CYS A 65 -0.21 -0.45 15.24
CA CYS A 65 0.73 -1.40 14.67
C CYS A 65 2.08 -0.73 14.42
N THR A 66 3.14 -1.26 15.03
CA THR A 66 4.52 -0.76 14.85
C THR A 66 5.28 -1.49 13.75
N GLY A 67 4.70 -2.54 13.14
CA GLY A 67 5.36 -3.33 12.09
C GLY A 67 6.51 -4.21 12.61
N CYS A 68 6.57 -4.50 13.90
CA CYS A 68 7.67 -5.23 14.53
C CYS A 68 7.79 -6.72 14.17
N GLY A 69 6.78 -7.33 13.53
CA GLY A 69 6.82 -8.73 13.09
C GLY A 69 6.63 -9.78 14.19
N LEU A 70 6.67 -9.42 15.48
CA LEU A 70 6.53 -10.34 16.62
C LEU A 70 5.23 -11.15 16.62
N CYS A 71 4.16 -10.60 16.03
CA CYS A 71 2.88 -11.29 15.89
C CYS A 71 2.94 -12.47 14.91
N MET A 72 3.93 -12.55 14.03
CA MET A 72 4.15 -13.67 13.11
C MET A 72 5.10 -14.72 13.71
N GLU A 73 6.15 -14.29 14.41
CA GLU A 73 7.14 -15.20 15.03
C GLU A 73 6.54 -16.07 16.14
N ASN A 74 5.59 -15.52 16.91
CA ASN A 74 4.93 -16.23 18.00
C ASN A 74 3.73 -17.09 17.54
N VAL A 75 3.49 -17.19 16.22
CA VAL A 75 2.52 -18.13 15.68
C VAL A 75 3.14 -19.51 15.72
N ARG A 76 2.82 -20.28 16.76
CA ARG A 76 3.11 -21.71 16.79
C ARG A 76 2.27 -22.37 15.70
N GLU A 77 2.91 -22.75 14.60
CA GLU A 77 2.37 -23.74 13.66
C GLU A 77 1.99 -24.99 14.47
N SER A 78 0.70 -25.33 14.47
CA SER A 78 0.14 -26.57 15.00
C SER A 78 -0.15 -27.51 13.84
#